data_AF-A0A1I6D3T3-F1
#
_entry.id   AF-A0A1I6D3T3-F1
#
_cell.length_a   1.000
_cell.length_b   1.000
_cell.length_c   1.000
_cell.angle_alpha   90.00
_cell.angle_beta   90.00
_cell.angle_gamma   90.00
#
_symmetry.space_group_name_H-M   'P 1'
#
loop_
_entity.id
_entity.type
_entity.pdbx_description
1 polymer ?
#
loop_
_entity_poly.entity_id
_entity_poly.type
_entity_poly.pdbx_seq_one_letter_code
_entity_poly.pdbx_strand_id
1 'polypeptide(L)'
;MARAAASQFNGGGVDIRRVPYVNDPSEIPEIVEEASNYHSLIAYTLVLPELRETLIREAQEHNILTVDIMTPMLDALTKLEGGVPKLEPGLVRKMDQEYFRKVEAIEFAVKYDDGKDPRGILRADIVVIGVSRTSKTPLCMYLAHKRIKAANVPLVPEVAPPEEIFNMPPHKLIGLTIRPSQLNEIRRERLKSLGLTSNADYASMERILKELDYAENIMKRAGCSIIDVTNKAVEETASRVLELYYRGERHGKS
;
A
#
# COMPACT_ATOMS: atom_id res chain seq x y z
N MET A 1 -11.88 13.99 8.12
CA MET A 1 -12.86 15.03 8.48
C MET A 1 -13.65 15.52 7.25
N ALA A 2 -13.01 16.12 6.23
CA ALA A 2 -13.71 16.64 5.04
C ALA A 2 -14.70 15.65 4.38
N ARG A 3 -14.30 14.39 4.12
CA ARG A 3 -15.21 13.35 3.60
C ARG A 3 -16.41 13.06 4.51
N ALA A 4 -16.19 13.01 5.83
CA ALA A 4 -17.23 12.73 6.81
C ALA A 4 -18.19 13.92 6.99
N ALA A 5 -17.69 15.16 6.89
CA ALA A 5 -18.52 16.36 6.86
C ALA A 5 -19.34 16.42 5.58
N ALA A 6 -18.72 16.17 4.42
CA ALA A 6 -19.40 16.12 3.13
C ALA A 6 -20.51 15.06 3.08
N SER A 7 -20.31 13.89 3.70
CA SER A 7 -21.32 12.83 3.74
C SER A 7 -22.56 13.17 4.59
N GLN A 8 -22.53 14.23 5.40
CA GLN A 8 -23.72 14.73 6.10
C GLN A 8 -24.65 15.52 5.18
N PHE A 9 -24.18 15.89 3.99
CA PHE A 9 -25.00 16.51 2.96
C PHE A 9 -25.44 15.41 1.99
N ASN A 10 -26.74 15.25 1.79
CA ASN A 10 -27.39 14.15 1.03
C ASN A 10 -27.09 14.13 -0.49
N GLY A 11 -25.96 14.68 -0.94
CA GLY A 11 -25.54 14.70 -2.33
C GLY A 11 -24.08 14.25 -2.46
N GLY A 12 -23.84 13.14 -3.15
CA GLY A 12 -22.50 12.63 -3.49
C GLY A 12 -21.73 13.48 -4.51
N GLY A 13 -21.85 14.81 -4.44
CA GLY A 13 -21.32 15.76 -5.43
C GLY A 13 -20.11 16.57 -4.96
N VAL A 14 -19.51 16.25 -3.81
CA VAL A 14 -18.30 16.95 -3.33
C VAL A 14 -17.06 16.25 -3.86
N ASP A 15 -16.36 16.89 -4.80
CA ASP A 15 -15.02 16.49 -5.21
C ASP A 15 -13.98 16.98 -4.19
N ILE A 16 -12.99 16.14 -3.89
CA ILE A 16 -11.97 16.42 -2.87
C ILE A 16 -10.60 16.37 -3.50
N ARG A 17 -10.03 17.56 -3.70
CA ARG A 17 -8.64 17.74 -4.08
C ARG A 17 -7.77 17.95 -2.85
N ARG A 18 -6.62 17.28 -2.81
CA ARG A 18 -5.62 17.42 -1.74
C ARG A 18 -4.40 18.15 -2.27
N VAL A 19 -3.98 19.19 -1.55
CA VAL A 19 -2.72 19.91 -1.79
C VAL A 19 -1.79 19.64 -0.62
N PRO A 20 -0.86 18.69 -0.73
CA PRO A 20 0.06 18.37 0.34
C PRO A 20 1.29 19.29 0.32
N TYR A 21 1.97 19.42 1.47
CA TYR A 21 3.29 20.06 1.60
C TYR A 21 3.36 21.57 1.36
N VAL A 22 2.26 22.30 1.54
CA VAL A 22 2.29 23.78 1.58
C VAL A 22 3.09 24.21 2.80
N ASN A 23 4.37 24.57 2.59
CA ASN A 23 5.28 24.97 3.66
C ASN A 23 5.87 26.36 3.42
N ASP A 24 5.68 26.93 2.22
CA ASP A 24 6.15 28.25 1.84
C ASP A 24 4.93 29.17 1.58
N PRO A 25 4.87 30.37 2.18
CA PRO A 25 3.78 31.30 1.93
C PRO A 25 3.63 31.69 0.45
N SER A 26 4.70 31.62 -0.34
CA SER A 26 4.69 31.93 -1.77
C SER A 26 3.93 30.92 -2.63
N GLU A 27 3.69 29.70 -2.15
CA GLU A 27 2.90 28.67 -2.86
C GLU A 27 1.38 28.92 -2.73
N ILE A 28 0.95 29.66 -1.72
CA ILE A 28 -0.46 29.83 -1.36
C ILE A 28 -1.28 30.57 -2.43
N PRO A 29 -0.80 31.67 -3.02
CA PRO A 29 -1.56 32.40 -4.04
C PRO A 29 -1.97 31.51 -5.22
N GLU A 30 -1.06 30.68 -5.74
CA GLU A 30 -1.35 29.78 -6.87
C GLU A 30 -2.41 28.72 -6.48
N ILE A 31 -2.35 28.19 -5.26
CA ILE A 31 -3.32 27.21 -4.75
C ILE A 31 -4.71 27.83 -4.62
N VAL A 32 -4.78 29.07 -4.12
CA VAL A 32 -6.05 29.80 -3.95
C VAL A 32 -6.61 30.21 -5.30
N GLU A 33 -5.77 30.70 -6.21
CA GLU A 33 -6.15 31.04 -7.58
C GLU A 33 -6.74 29.83 -8.29
N GLU A 34 -6.08 28.67 -8.19
CA GLU A 34 -6.60 27.44 -8.77
C GLU A 34 -7.96 27.05 -8.16
N ALA A 35 -8.10 27.13 -6.83
CA ALA A 35 -9.34 26.84 -6.12
C ALA A 35 -10.48 27.82 -6.49
N SER A 36 -10.15 29.06 -6.86
CA SER A 36 -11.11 30.12 -7.23
C SER A 36 -11.83 29.84 -8.55
N ASN A 37 -11.25 28.98 -9.40
CA ASN A 37 -11.90 28.52 -10.64
C ASN A 37 -13.12 27.61 -10.39
N TYR A 38 -13.37 27.25 -9.13
CA TYR A 38 -14.45 26.34 -8.73
C TYR A 38 -15.25 26.93 -7.57
N HIS A 39 -16.47 26.43 -7.36
CA HIS A 39 -17.21 26.70 -6.13
C HIS A 39 -16.66 25.86 -4.98
N SER A 40 -15.63 26.39 -4.31
CA SER A 40 -14.75 25.62 -3.43
C SER A 40 -14.79 26.06 -1.96
N LEU A 41 -14.35 25.14 -1.10
CA LEU A 41 -14.08 25.35 0.32
C LEU A 41 -12.65 24.87 0.59
N ILE A 42 -11.81 25.72 1.17
CA ILE A 42 -10.45 25.32 1.56
C ILE A 42 -10.44 24.93 3.03
N ALA A 43 -10.38 23.62 3.29
CA ALA A 43 -10.17 23.10 4.63
C ALA A 43 -8.67 22.82 4.85
N TYR A 44 -8.07 23.39 5.90
CA TYR A 44 -6.62 23.37 6.11
C TYR A 44 -6.21 22.90 7.51
N THR A 45 -4.93 22.52 7.62
CA THR A 45 -4.28 22.06 8.87
C THR A 45 -2.94 22.77 9.10
N LEU A 46 -2.81 23.99 8.56
CA LEU A 46 -1.63 24.85 8.70
C LEU A 46 -1.46 25.29 10.15
N VAL A 47 -0.35 24.89 10.79
CA VAL A 47 -0.03 25.24 12.18
C VAL A 47 0.89 26.45 12.30
N LEU A 48 1.54 26.86 11.20
CA LEU A 48 2.36 28.07 11.18
C LEU A 48 1.46 29.30 11.01
N PRO A 49 1.55 30.31 11.90
CA PRO A 49 0.75 31.53 11.79
C PRO A 49 0.89 32.22 10.43
N GLU A 50 2.12 32.35 9.93
CA GLU A 50 2.42 33.03 8.66
C GLU A 50 1.72 32.38 7.44
N LEU A 51 1.75 31.04 7.34
CA LEU A 51 1.05 30.32 6.28
C LEU A 51 -0.47 30.46 6.41
N ARG A 52 -0.99 30.37 7.65
CA ARG A 52 -2.43 30.49 7.90
C ARG A 52 -2.94 31.88 7.57
N GLU A 53 -2.25 32.92 8.01
CA GLU A 53 -2.61 34.31 7.76
C GLU A 53 -2.56 34.64 6.26
N THR A 54 -1.53 34.14 5.57
CA THR A 54 -1.43 34.25 4.11
C THR A 54 -2.61 33.56 3.44
N LEU A 55 -2.91 32.29 3.79
CA LEU A 55 -4.06 31.57 3.23
C LEU A 55 -5.40 32.27 3.45
N ILE A 56 -5.64 32.77 4.66
CA ILE A 56 -6.88 33.49 4.98
C ILE A 56 -6.99 34.75 4.13
N ARG A 57 -5.91 35.53 4.01
CA ARG A 57 -5.89 36.76 3.21
C ARG A 57 -6.17 36.48 1.73
N GLU A 58 -5.40 35.59 1.12
CA GLU A 58 -5.58 35.24 -0.30
C GLU A 58 -6.99 34.68 -0.56
N ALA A 59 -7.48 33.78 0.31
CA ALA A 59 -8.82 33.21 0.16
C ALA A 59 -9.93 34.27 0.29
N GLN A 60 -9.75 35.27 1.16
CA GLN A 60 -10.69 36.40 1.26
C GLN A 60 -10.71 37.25 -0.02
N GLU A 61 -9.54 37.51 -0.61
CA GLU A 61 -9.44 38.25 -1.88
C GLU A 61 -10.18 37.53 -3.02
N HIS A 62 -10.14 36.19 -3.03
CA HIS A 62 -10.85 35.36 -4.00
C HIS A 62 -12.28 34.94 -3.59
N ASN A 63 -12.81 35.46 -2.47
CA ASN A 63 -14.13 35.10 -1.92
C ASN A 63 -14.34 33.59 -1.66
N ILE A 64 -13.27 32.87 -1.29
CA ILE A 64 -13.31 31.44 -0.98
C ILE A 64 -13.48 31.23 0.52
N LEU A 65 -14.40 30.35 0.90
CA LEU A 65 -14.59 29.96 2.30
C LEU A 65 -13.41 29.12 2.78
N THR A 66 -12.96 29.35 4.01
CA THR A 66 -11.89 28.55 4.63
C THR A 66 -12.31 27.96 5.97
N VAL A 67 -11.78 26.78 6.30
CA VAL A 67 -12.03 26.09 7.57
C VAL A 67 -10.71 25.60 8.16
N ASP A 68 -10.36 26.13 9.34
CA ASP A 68 -9.24 25.65 10.14
C ASP A 68 -9.67 24.40 10.92
N ILE A 69 -9.08 23.26 10.57
CA ILE A 69 -9.37 21.98 11.24
C ILE A 69 -8.54 21.81 12.52
N MET A 70 -7.35 22.42 12.59
CA MET A 70 -6.34 22.06 13.58
C MET A 70 -6.30 23.01 14.78
N THR A 71 -6.41 24.33 14.55
CA THR A 71 -6.28 25.35 15.61
C THR A 71 -7.27 25.16 16.76
N PRO A 72 -8.57 24.87 16.53
CA PRO A 72 -9.51 24.67 17.66
C PRO A 72 -9.09 23.55 18.62
N MET A 73 -8.49 22.48 18.10
CA MET A 73 -7.98 21.38 18.90
C MET A 73 -6.70 21.77 19.65
N LEU A 74 -5.79 22.49 18.99
CA LEU A 74 -4.58 23.00 19.64
C LEU A 74 -4.91 23.95 20.79
N ASP A 75 -5.88 24.85 20.60
CA ASP A 75 -6.32 25.79 21.63
C ASP A 75 -6.95 25.07 22.83
N ALA A 76 -7.74 24.03 22.58
CA ALA A 76 -8.32 23.21 23.65
C ALA A 76 -7.24 22.46 24.45
N LEU A 77 -6.22 21.89 23.78
CA LEU A 77 -5.10 21.23 24.45
C LEU A 77 -4.23 22.22 25.22
N THR A 78 -3.98 23.40 24.66
CA THR A 78 -3.22 24.49 25.32
C THR A 78 -3.88 24.90 26.64
N LYS A 79 -5.22 25.02 26.63
CA LYS A 79 -6.00 25.32 27.84
C LYS A 79 -5.97 24.20 28.88
N LEU A 80 -5.87 22.94 28.45
CA LEU A 80 -5.86 21.77 29.33
C LEU A 80 -4.47 21.53 29.96
N GLU A 81 -3.41 21.57 29.15
CA GLU A 81 -2.05 21.19 29.53
C GLU A 81 -1.22 22.38 30.07
N GLY A 82 -1.71 23.62 29.92
CA GLY A 82 -1.05 24.83 30.44
C GLY A 82 0.26 25.20 29.74
N GLY A 83 0.52 24.67 28.53
CA GLY A 83 1.73 24.90 27.76
C GLY A 83 1.47 25.49 26.38
N VAL A 84 2.40 26.28 25.86
CA VAL A 84 2.34 26.84 24.50
C VAL A 84 2.54 25.70 23.48
N PRO A 85 1.69 25.57 22.45
CA PRO A 85 1.88 24.57 21.42
C PRO A 85 3.23 24.82 20.73
N LYS A 86 3.95 23.74 20.38
CA LYS A 86 5.27 23.87 19.74
C LYS A 86 5.21 24.55 18.37
N LEU A 87 4.05 24.57 17.72
CA LEU A 87 3.80 25.14 16.39
C LEU A 87 4.79 24.66 15.31
N GLU A 88 5.47 23.54 15.53
CA GLU A 88 6.38 22.96 14.54
C GLU A 88 5.55 22.27 13.44
N PRO A 89 5.78 22.60 12.15
CA PRO A 89 5.25 21.84 11.04
C PRO A 89 5.67 20.37 11.18
N GLY A 90 4.71 19.45 11.07
CA GLY A 90 5.01 18.02 11.02
C GLY A 90 5.09 17.28 12.37
N LEU A 91 4.76 17.88 13.52
CA LEU A 91 4.61 17.11 14.78
C LEU A 91 3.42 16.12 14.73
N VAL A 92 2.30 16.53 14.11
CA VAL A 92 1.18 15.62 13.78
C VAL A 92 1.65 14.48 12.84
N ARG A 93 2.66 14.75 11.99
CA ARG A 93 3.16 13.78 11.00
C ARG A 93 3.97 12.63 11.59
N LYS A 94 4.48 12.68 12.83
CA LYS A 94 5.10 11.47 13.41
C LYS A 94 4.06 10.37 13.69
N MET A 95 2.81 10.74 14.04
CA MET A 95 1.68 9.81 14.12
C MET A 95 1.09 9.50 12.73
N ASP A 96 1.10 10.47 11.81
CA ASP A 96 0.46 10.33 10.49
C ASP A 96 1.34 9.64 9.44
N GLN A 97 2.67 9.66 9.56
CA GLN A 97 3.56 8.98 8.60
C GLN A 97 3.36 7.47 8.61
N GLU A 98 3.18 6.87 9.79
CA GLU A 98 2.94 5.44 9.88
C GLU A 98 1.57 5.06 9.29
N TYR A 99 0.57 5.93 9.50
CA TYR A 99 -0.75 5.80 8.91
C TYR A 99 -0.70 5.95 7.38
N PHE A 100 -0.07 7.01 6.85
CA PHE A 100 0.08 7.23 5.42
C PHE A 100 0.93 6.15 4.75
N ARG A 101 2.03 5.70 5.36
CA ARG A 101 2.81 4.56 4.84
C ARG A 101 1.98 3.28 4.79
N LYS A 102 1.10 3.06 5.78
CA LYS A 102 0.18 1.93 5.77
C LYS A 102 -0.85 2.06 4.64
N VAL A 103 -1.47 3.23 4.48
CA VAL A 103 -2.43 3.50 3.40
C VAL A 103 -1.77 3.33 2.04
N GLU A 104 -0.59 3.90 1.85
CA GLU A 104 0.17 3.78 0.60
C GLU A 104 0.56 2.32 0.30
N ALA A 105 0.98 1.56 1.32
CA ALA A 105 1.28 0.14 1.16
C ALA A 105 0.03 -0.69 0.79
N ILE A 106 -1.13 -0.37 1.37
CA ILE A 106 -2.40 -1.04 1.04
C ILE A 106 -2.84 -0.70 -0.38
N GLU A 107 -2.84 0.58 -0.75
CA GLU A 107 -3.17 1.02 -2.11
C GLU A 107 -2.23 0.39 -3.14
N PHE A 108 -0.94 0.30 -2.82
CA PHE A 108 0.05 -0.38 -3.63
C PHE A 108 -0.28 -1.87 -3.80
N ALA A 109 -0.50 -2.60 -2.70
CA ALA A 109 -0.80 -4.02 -2.75
C ALA A 109 -2.07 -4.28 -3.56
N VAL A 110 -3.14 -3.51 -3.35
CA VAL A 110 -4.39 -3.63 -4.13
C VAL A 110 -4.17 -3.38 -5.61
N LYS A 111 -3.35 -2.38 -5.97
CA LYS A 111 -3.09 -2.03 -7.37
C LYS A 111 -2.25 -3.07 -8.11
N TYR A 112 -1.31 -3.72 -7.42
CA TYR A 112 -0.29 -4.58 -8.03
C TYR A 112 -0.45 -6.07 -7.68
N ASP A 113 -1.57 -6.48 -7.07
CA ASP A 113 -1.83 -7.86 -6.63
C ASP A 113 -1.97 -8.88 -7.78
N ASP A 114 -2.15 -8.46 -9.02
CA ASP A 114 -2.31 -9.38 -10.16
C ASP A 114 -1.02 -9.58 -10.98
N GLY A 115 0.08 -8.91 -10.60
CA GLY A 115 1.39 -9.05 -11.22
C GLY A 115 1.47 -8.60 -12.68
N LYS A 116 0.45 -7.91 -13.21
CA LYS A 116 0.38 -7.53 -14.64
C LYS A 116 1.12 -6.25 -14.99
N ASP A 117 1.43 -5.43 -14.00
CA ASP A 117 2.13 -4.16 -14.20
C ASP A 117 3.58 -4.26 -13.68
N PRO A 118 4.58 -4.31 -14.58
CA PRO A 118 5.99 -4.40 -14.21
C PRO A 118 6.48 -3.26 -13.30
N ARG A 119 5.79 -2.11 -13.32
CA ARG A 119 6.10 -0.98 -12.42
C ARG A 119 5.91 -1.35 -10.95
N GLY A 120 5.06 -2.33 -10.65
CA GLY A 120 4.88 -2.88 -9.31
C GLY A 120 6.15 -3.57 -8.80
N ILE A 121 6.84 -4.31 -9.65
CA ILE A 121 8.06 -5.05 -9.29
C ILE A 121 9.17 -4.08 -8.92
N LEU A 122 9.36 -3.04 -9.74
CA LEU A 122 10.42 -2.03 -9.56
C LEU A 122 10.22 -1.14 -8.32
N ARG A 123 8.97 -0.94 -7.89
CA ARG A 123 8.60 -0.03 -6.79
C ARG A 123 8.27 -0.75 -5.48
N ALA A 124 8.24 -2.07 -5.48
CA ALA A 124 7.93 -2.87 -4.31
C ALA A 124 9.11 -2.94 -3.34
N ASP A 125 8.79 -2.96 -2.05
CA ASP A 125 9.73 -3.32 -1.00
C ASP A 125 10.02 -4.83 -1.03
N ILE A 126 8.97 -5.63 -1.27
CA ILE A 126 9.02 -7.09 -1.37
C ILE A 126 8.19 -7.56 -2.57
N VAL A 127 8.74 -8.47 -3.37
CA VAL A 127 8.02 -9.17 -4.43
C VAL A 127 7.87 -10.64 -4.06
N VAL A 128 6.64 -11.15 -4.12
CA VAL A 128 6.31 -12.53 -3.80
C VAL A 128 6.00 -13.30 -5.08
N ILE A 129 6.76 -14.35 -5.38
CA ILE A 129 6.58 -15.23 -6.54
C ILE A 129 6.10 -16.62 -6.13
N GLY A 130 5.34 -17.30 -7.00
CA GLY A 130 4.93 -18.69 -6.79
C GLY A 130 3.68 -19.07 -7.57
N VAL A 131 3.32 -20.35 -7.54
CA VAL A 131 2.16 -20.89 -8.28
C VAL A 131 0.82 -20.38 -7.75
N SER A 132 -0.26 -20.50 -8.52
CA SER A 132 -1.60 -20.14 -8.06
C SER A 132 -1.98 -20.93 -6.79
N ARG A 133 -2.63 -20.26 -5.83
CA ARG A 133 -3.08 -20.78 -4.52
C ARG A 133 -2.00 -21.03 -3.46
N THR A 134 -0.87 -20.34 -3.55
CA THR A 134 0.14 -20.25 -2.46
C THR A 134 -0.06 -19.05 -1.54
N SER A 135 -1.30 -18.56 -1.37
CA SER A 135 -1.65 -17.44 -0.46
C SER A 135 -0.93 -16.10 -0.71
N LYS A 136 -0.39 -15.85 -1.92
CA LYS A 136 0.28 -14.60 -2.29
C LYS A 136 -0.57 -13.35 -2.02
N THR A 137 -1.82 -13.30 -2.49
CA THR A 137 -2.72 -12.15 -2.30
C THR A 137 -2.99 -11.84 -0.82
N PRO A 138 -3.44 -12.80 0.02
CA PRO A 138 -3.55 -12.57 1.46
C PRO A 138 -2.25 -12.13 2.12
N LEU A 139 -1.12 -12.70 1.70
CA LEU A 139 0.19 -12.36 2.23
C LEU A 139 0.60 -10.91 1.89
N CYS A 140 0.45 -10.48 0.64
CA CYS A 140 0.75 -9.11 0.23
C CYS A 140 -0.10 -8.09 1.00
N MET A 141 -1.40 -8.38 1.18
CA MET A 141 -2.26 -7.52 2.00
C MET A 141 -1.82 -7.50 3.47
N TYR A 142 -1.43 -8.65 4.04
CA TYR A 142 -0.92 -8.72 5.40
C TYR A 142 0.37 -7.89 5.58
N LEU A 143 1.30 -7.98 4.62
CA LEU A 143 2.53 -7.19 4.60
C LEU A 143 2.24 -5.69 4.45
N ALA A 144 1.23 -5.33 3.66
CA ALA A 144 0.78 -3.94 3.54
C ALA A 144 0.26 -3.38 4.87
N HIS A 145 -0.45 -4.17 5.67
CA HIS A 145 -0.83 -3.80 7.04
C HIS A 145 0.37 -3.57 7.96
N LYS A 146 1.52 -4.17 7.64
CA LYS A 146 2.82 -3.93 8.30
C LYS A 146 3.63 -2.78 7.65
N ARG A 147 3.02 -2.01 6.73
CA ARG A 147 3.60 -0.86 6.02
C ARG A 147 4.66 -1.22 4.98
N ILE A 148 4.55 -2.41 4.38
CA ILE A 148 5.44 -2.89 3.33
C ILE A 148 4.70 -2.88 1.99
N LYS A 149 5.26 -2.23 0.96
CA LYS A 149 4.75 -2.27 -0.41
C LYS A 149 5.08 -3.63 -1.02
N ALA A 150 4.14 -4.56 -0.91
CA ALA A 150 4.28 -5.90 -1.46
C ALA A 150 3.57 -6.00 -2.82
N ALA A 151 4.26 -6.55 -3.82
CA ALA A 151 3.66 -6.98 -5.08
C ALA A 151 3.75 -8.50 -5.19
N ASN A 152 2.82 -9.12 -5.91
CA ASN A 152 2.93 -10.53 -6.22
C ASN A 152 3.04 -10.77 -7.72
N VAL A 153 3.78 -11.80 -8.10
CA VAL A 153 3.99 -12.18 -9.49
C VAL A 153 3.68 -13.68 -9.61
N PRO A 154 2.64 -14.07 -10.37
CA PRO A 154 2.31 -15.48 -10.55
C PRO A 154 3.37 -16.17 -11.41
N LEU A 155 3.74 -17.39 -11.04
CA LEU A 155 4.55 -18.27 -11.88
C LEU A 155 3.64 -19.31 -12.51
N VAL A 156 3.52 -19.26 -13.84
CA VAL A 156 2.79 -20.23 -14.66
C VAL A 156 3.65 -20.62 -15.88
N PRO A 157 3.71 -21.91 -16.26
CA PRO A 157 4.55 -22.37 -17.37
C PRO A 157 4.28 -21.68 -18.72
N GLU A 158 3.07 -21.19 -18.93
CA GLU A 158 2.63 -20.58 -20.20
C GLU A 158 3.10 -19.14 -20.40
N VAL A 159 3.58 -18.48 -19.33
CA VAL A 159 3.94 -17.06 -19.36
C VAL A 159 5.36 -16.90 -18.81
N ALA A 160 6.23 -16.28 -19.62
CA ALA A 160 7.56 -15.94 -19.20
C ALA A 160 7.50 -14.97 -17.99
N PRO A 161 8.30 -15.20 -16.94
CA PRO A 161 8.33 -14.29 -15.81
C PRO A 161 8.95 -12.94 -16.24
N PRO A 162 8.51 -11.82 -15.64
CA PRO A 162 9.11 -10.51 -15.89
C PRO A 162 10.61 -10.51 -15.61
N GLU A 163 11.42 -9.88 -16.47
CA GLU A 163 12.89 -9.88 -16.33
C GLU A 163 13.36 -9.17 -15.05
N GLU A 164 12.56 -8.21 -14.57
CA GLU A 164 12.85 -7.41 -13.40
C GLU A 164 13.08 -8.27 -12.16
N ILE A 165 12.39 -9.42 -12.02
CA ILE A 165 12.58 -10.29 -10.85
C ILE A 165 14.00 -10.89 -10.79
N PHE A 166 14.69 -11.06 -11.92
CA PHE A 166 16.06 -11.59 -11.94
C PHE A 166 17.11 -10.54 -11.59
N ASN A 167 16.74 -9.26 -11.69
CA ASN A 167 17.62 -8.13 -11.39
C ASN A 167 17.38 -7.54 -9.98
N MET A 168 16.39 -8.04 -9.25
CA MET A 168 16.09 -7.59 -7.90
C MET A 168 17.12 -8.11 -6.88
N PRO A 169 17.38 -7.35 -5.81
CA PRO A 169 18.14 -7.86 -4.66
C PRO A 169 17.47 -9.14 -4.10
N PRO A 170 18.21 -10.24 -3.90
CA PRO A 170 17.63 -11.53 -3.48
C PRO A 170 16.83 -11.48 -2.19
N HIS A 171 17.11 -10.54 -1.29
CA HIS A 171 16.38 -10.38 -0.02
C HIS A 171 15.03 -9.66 -0.17
N LYS A 172 14.77 -9.04 -1.33
CA LYS A 172 13.48 -8.41 -1.67
C LYS A 172 12.57 -9.35 -2.48
N LEU A 173 13.10 -10.43 -3.03
CA LEU A 173 12.33 -11.42 -3.78
C LEU A 173 12.11 -12.66 -2.91
N ILE A 174 10.86 -13.09 -2.76
CA ILE A 174 10.50 -14.25 -1.96
C ILE A 174 9.67 -15.23 -2.77
N GLY A 175 10.15 -16.47 -2.85
CA GLY A 175 9.44 -17.58 -3.45
C GLY A 175 8.53 -18.30 -2.46
N LEU A 176 7.30 -18.62 -2.88
CA LEU A 176 6.39 -19.48 -2.13
C LEU A 176 6.18 -20.81 -2.84
N THR A 177 6.38 -21.89 -2.10
CA THR A 177 6.09 -23.26 -2.53
C THR A 177 5.11 -23.92 -1.58
N ILE A 178 4.50 -25.02 -2.01
CA ILE A 178 3.47 -25.76 -1.25
C ILE A 178 3.53 -27.24 -1.64
N ARG A 179 3.20 -28.12 -0.71
CA ARG A 179 3.11 -29.55 -1.01
C ARG A 179 2.05 -29.82 -2.09
N PRO A 180 2.37 -30.66 -3.10
CA PRO A 180 1.45 -30.93 -4.21
C PRO A 180 0.06 -31.42 -3.77
N SER A 181 0.00 -32.28 -2.75
CA SER A 181 -1.25 -32.83 -2.21
C SER A 181 -2.15 -31.76 -1.59
N GLN A 182 -1.58 -30.83 -0.82
CA GLN A 182 -2.33 -29.73 -0.22
C GLN A 182 -2.80 -28.72 -1.27
N LEU A 183 -1.95 -28.43 -2.27
CA LEU A 183 -2.35 -27.57 -3.37
C LEU A 183 -3.52 -28.16 -4.17
N ASN A 184 -3.51 -29.48 -4.35
CA ASN A 184 -4.61 -30.21 -4.99
C ASN A 184 -5.93 -30.02 -4.23
N GLU A 185 -5.90 -30.22 -2.91
CA GLU A 185 -7.06 -30.04 -2.03
C GLU A 185 -7.63 -28.63 -2.14
N ILE A 186 -6.79 -27.60 -1.98
CA ILE A 186 -7.19 -26.18 -2.08
C ILE A 186 -7.81 -25.87 -3.46
N ARG A 187 -7.23 -26.40 -4.55
CA ARG A 187 -7.76 -26.17 -5.90
C ARG A 187 -9.08 -26.90 -6.14
N ARG A 188 -9.24 -28.12 -5.63
CA ARG A 188 -10.51 -28.86 -5.69
C ARG A 188 -11.61 -28.15 -4.93
N GLU A 189 -11.34 -27.68 -3.72
CA GLU A 189 -12.30 -26.87 -2.94
C GLU A 189 -12.70 -25.61 -3.68
N ARG A 190 -11.73 -24.90 -4.28
CA ARG A 190 -12.01 -23.71 -5.05
C ARG A 190 -12.91 -23.99 -6.26
N LEU A 191 -12.65 -25.06 -7.01
CA LEU A 191 -13.47 -25.46 -8.15
C LEU A 191 -14.91 -25.78 -7.71
N LYS A 192 -15.07 -26.51 -6.61
CA LYS A 192 -16.38 -26.78 -5.99
C LYS A 192 -17.11 -25.49 -5.62
N SER A 193 -16.44 -24.53 -4.98
CA SER A 193 -17.04 -23.25 -4.58
C SER A 193 -17.52 -22.39 -5.76
N LEU A 194 -16.96 -22.60 -6.95
CA LEU A 194 -17.30 -21.87 -8.17
C LEU A 194 -18.34 -22.62 -9.04
N GLY A 195 -18.79 -23.80 -8.62
CA GLY A 195 -19.68 -24.65 -9.43
C GLY A 195 -19.03 -25.20 -10.70
N LEU A 196 -17.70 -25.10 -10.83
CA LEU A 196 -16.95 -25.52 -12.02
C LEU A 196 -16.42 -26.94 -11.81
N THR A 197 -17.26 -27.94 -12.09
CA THR A 197 -16.89 -29.36 -11.98
C THR A 197 -16.07 -29.87 -13.17
N SER A 198 -16.01 -29.12 -14.27
CA SER A 198 -15.40 -29.53 -15.55
C SER A 198 -13.95 -29.10 -15.77
N ASN A 199 -13.40 -28.18 -14.97
CA ASN A 199 -12.00 -27.74 -15.07
C ASN A 199 -11.02 -28.67 -14.32
N ALA A 200 -11.11 -29.98 -14.60
CA ALA A 200 -10.34 -31.02 -13.93
C ALA A 200 -8.82 -30.84 -14.10
N ASP A 201 -8.37 -30.25 -15.21
CA ASP A 201 -6.94 -30.06 -15.49
C ASP A 201 -6.27 -29.09 -14.50
N TYR A 202 -6.95 -28.03 -14.07
CA TYR A 202 -6.42 -27.05 -13.11
C TYR A 202 -6.02 -27.68 -11.76
N ALA A 203 -6.75 -28.72 -11.35
CA ALA A 203 -6.53 -29.48 -10.13
C ALA A 203 -6.04 -30.90 -10.40
N SER A 204 -5.46 -31.18 -11.58
CA SER A 204 -4.83 -32.46 -11.86
C SER A 204 -3.45 -32.51 -11.19
N MET A 205 -3.02 -33.69 -10.72
CA MET A 205 -1.70 -33.79 -10.08
C MET A 205 -0.56 -33.55 -11.06
N GLU A 206 -0.71 -34.01 -12.29
CA GLU A 206 0.28 -33.78 -13.34
C GLU A 206 0.50 -32.29 -13.58
N ARG A 207 -0.58 -31.51 -13.72
CA ARG A 207 -0.51 -30.06 -13.87
C ARG A 207 0.17 -29.39 -12.68
N ILE A 208 -0.22 -29.78 -11.47
CA ILE A 208 0.34 -29.21 -10.23
C ILE A 208 1.86 -29.46 -10.14
N LEU A 209 2.31 -30.69 -10.41
CA LEU A 209 3.73 -31.04 -10.38
C LEU A 209 4.51 -30.25 -11.43
N LYS A 210 3.97 -30.12 -12.65
CA LYS A 210 4.58 -29.31 -13.71
C LYS A 210 4.72 -27.84 -13.33
N GLU A 211 3.68 -27.24 -12.72
CA GLU A 211 3.72 -25.85 -12.27
C GLU A 211 4.71 -25.64 -11.12
N LEU A 212 4.77 -26.57 -10.17
CA LEU A 212 5.70 -26.49 -9.04
C LEU A 212 7.16 -26.62 -9.49
N ASP A 213 7.46 -27.57 -10.38
CA ASP A 213 8.81 -27.73 -10.95
C ASP A 213 9.24 -26.50 -11.74
N TYR A 214 8.35 -25.98 -12.60
CA TYR A 214 8.60 -24.73 -13.31
C TYR A 214 8.90 -23.57 -12.34
N ALA A 215 8.07 -23.40 -11.32
CA ALA A 215 8.23 -22.33 -10.35
C ALA A 215 9.54 -22.47 -9.55
N GLU A 216 9.90 -23.69 -9.13
CA GLU A 216 11.14 -23.97 -8.42
C GLU A 216 12.37 -23.64 -9.25
N ASN A 217 12.38 -23.98 -10.54
CA ASN A 217 13.47 -23.65 -11.46
C ASN A 217 13.63 -22.13 -11.63
N ILE A 218 12.53 -21.38 -11.76
CA ILE A 218 12.57 -19.91 -11.81
C ILE A 218 13.08 -19.32 -10.50
N MET A 219 12.58 -19.79 -9.35
CA MET A 219 13.00 -19.32 -8.02
C MET A 219 14.50 -19.56 -7.77
N LYS A 220 15.01 -20.74 -8.15
CA LYS A 220 16.44 -21.07 -8.09
C LYS A 220 17.28 -20.15 -8.96
N ARG A 221 16.84 -19.91 -10.21
CA ARG A 221 17.54 -19.02 -11.14
C ARG A 221 17.58 -17.58 -10.64
N ALA A 222 16.51 -17.10 -10.01
CA ALA A 222 16.44 -15.76 -9.42
C ALA A 222 17.22 -15.63 -8.10
N GLY A 223 17.68 -16.75 -7.50
CA GLY A 223 18.45 -16.73 -6.25
C GLY A 223 17.65 -16.31 -5.02
N CYS A 224 16.31 -16.31 -5.09
CA CYS A 224 15.45 -15.86 -3.99
C CYS A 224 15.33 -16.90 -2.87
N SER A 225 14.97 -16.44 -1.67
CA SER A 225 14.61 -17.35 -0.58
C SER A 225 13.25 -18.00 -0.85
N ILE A 226 13.15 -19.32 -0.63
CA ILE A 226 11.91 -20.08 -0.85
C ILE A 226 11.29 -20.47 0.50
N ILE A 227 10.01 -20.16 0.69
CA ILE A 227 9.22 -20.48 1.87
C ILE A 227 8.17 -21.53 1.50
N ASP A 228 8.20 -22.67 2.17
CA ASP A 228 7.11 -23.64 2.13
C ASP A 228 5.95 -23.15 3.01
N VAL A 229 4.78 -22.92 2.39
CA VAL A 229 3.54 -22.43 3.04
C VAL A 229 2.59 -23.56 3.42
N THR A 230 3.01 -24.82 3.28
CA THR A 230 2.21 -25.99 3.61
C THR A 230 1.72 -25.95 5.06
N ASN A 231 0.41 -26.00 5.27
CA ASN A 231 -0.25 -25.94 6.59
C ASN A 231 0.12 -24.71 7.43
N LYS A 232 0.58 -23.62 6.80
CA LYS A 232 0.94 -22.39 7.52
C LYS A 232 -0.14 -21.34 7.43
N ALA A 233 -0.30 -20.61 8.52
CA ALA A 233 -1.08 -19.39 8.54
C ALA A 233 -0.37 -18.27 7.74
N VAL A 234 -1.14 -17.28 7.30
CA VAL A 234 -0.60 -16.12 6.57
C VAL A 234 0.34 -15.32 7.47
N GLU A 235 0.01 -15.20 8.75
CA GLU A 235 0.78 -14.53 9.80
C GLU A 235 2.17 -15.15 9.98
N GLU A 236 2.24 -16.48 10.02
CA GLU A 236 3.49 -17.22 10.17
C GLU A 236 4.39 -17.02 8.95
N THR A 237 3.79 -17.12 7.75
CA THR A 237 4.48 -16.88 6.48
C THR A 237 5.01 -15.45 6.42
N ALA A 238 4.17 -14.45 6.76
CA ALA A 238 4.54 -13.05 6.79
C ALA A 238 5.69 -12.76 7.76
N SER A 239 5.68 -13.39 8.93
CA SER A 239 6.74 -13.23 9.93
C SER A 239 8.10 -13.65 9.36
N ARG A 240 8.13 -14.80 8.65
CA ARG A 240 9.35 -15.31 8.00
C ARG A 240 9.79 -14.48 6.80
N VAL A 241 8.85 -13.95 6.02
CA VAL A 241 9.14 -12.99 4.94
C VAL A 241 9.82 -11.74 5.48
N LEU A 242 9.26 -11.14 6.53
CA LEU A 242 9.80 -9.92 7.14
C LEU A 242 11.18 -10.15 7.76
N GLU A 243 11.41 -11.31 8.38
CA GLU A 243 12.72 -11.69 8.90
C GLU A 243 13.79 -11.70 7.81
N LEU A 244 13.52 -12.38 6.69
CA LEU A 244 14.44 -12.45 5.54
C LEU A 244 14.71 -11.06 4.95
N TYR A 245 13.67 -10.28 4.75
CA TYR A 245 13.75 -8.92 4.23
C TYR A 245 14.62 -8.02 5.12
N TYR A 246 14.31 -7.92 6.41
CA TYR A 246 15.06 -7.05 7.34
C TYR A 246 16.46 -7.56 7.65
N ARG A 247 16.74 -8.86 7.47
CA ARG A 247 18.10 -9.39 7.55
C ARG A 247 18.94 -8.88 6.37
N GLY A 248 18.40 -8.92 5.15
CA GLY A 248 19.08 -8.40 3.96
C GLY A 248 19.35 -6.89 4.02
N GLU A 249 18.35 -6.10 4.45
CA GLU A 249 18.49 -4.65 4.59
C GLU A 249 19.58 -4.22 5.59
N ARG A 250 19.87 -5.06 6.59
CA ARG A 250 20.97 -4.81 7.55
C ARG A 250 22.36 -5.08 6.95
N HIS A 251 22.48 -6.06 6.07
CA HIS A 251 23.77 -6.42 5.46
C HIS A 251 24.13 -5.54 4.26
N GLY A 252 23.15 -4.94 3.58
CA GLY A 252 23.38 -4.02 2.45
C GLY A 252 23.74 -2.58 2.85
N LYS A 253 23.83 -2.26 4.15
CA LYS A 253 24.19 -0.93 4.69
C LYS A 253 25.58 -0.88 5.32
N SER A 254 26.39 -1.93 5.15
CA SER A 254 27.82 -1.98 5.50
C SER A 254 28.65 -1.98 4.23
#